data_AF-A0A9D3LJR5-F1
#
_entry.id   AF-A0A9D3LJR5-F1
#
_cell.length_a   1.000
_cell.length_b   1.000
_cell.length_c   1.000
_cell.angle_alpha   90.00
_cell.angle_beta   90.00
_cell.angle_gamma   90.00
#
_symmetry.space_group_name_H-M   'P 1'
#
loop_
_entity.id
_entity.type
_entity.pdbx_description
1 polymer ?
#
loop_
_entity_poly.entity_id
_entity_poly.type
_entity_poly.pdbx_seq_one_letter_code
_entity_poly.pdbx_strand_id
1 'polypeptide(L)'
;MGLEHVDVLQGLLKRDMKHLLTRILLLLGDGDLVSCKKVSRTWRKIISGDPRAQRRCKEAEQRLWDSRQNGPLLTRDVNPSRSAFSHVQLLASIPIQKPSGQDQTSSRKSRFREFQEIGSTVRQDEGLKPCRVCGSPARFSPAACRAACTRRSCGFVCCTLCQAQYHGSSACRLGVSRNPGQSKPCLLVGSAQSKRNVRRL
;
A
#
# COMPACT_ATOMS: atom_id res chain seq x y z
N MET A 1 -42.65 9.68 14.28
CA MET A 1 -41.57 8.68 14.52
C MET A 1 -40.71 8.60 13.26
N GLY A 2 -39.39 8.71 13.39
CA GLY A 2 -38.43 8.63 12.27
C GLY A 2 -37.89 7.21 12.11
N LEU A 3 -37.46 6.86 10.90
CA LEU A 3 -36.72 5.62 10.65
C LEU A 3 -35.24 5.85 10.98
N GLU A 4 -34.61 4.93 11.71
CA GLU A 4 -33.17 5.01 12.01
C GLU A 4 -32.30 4.90 10.75
N HIS A 5 -32.78 4.16 9.75
CA HIS A 5 -32.10 3.93 8.48
C HIS A 5 -33.06 4.14 7.31
N VAL A 6 -32.63 4.88 6.29
CA VAL A 6 -33.43 5.16 5.10
C VAL A 6 -32.64 4.77 3.85
N ASP A 7 -33.14 3.76 3.13
CA ASP A 7 -32.66 3.43 1.79
C ASP A 7 -33.50 4.22 0.76
N VAL A 8 -32.93 5.32 0.28
CA VAL A 8 -33.60 6.22 -0.66
C VAL A 8 -33.88 5.52 -1.99
N LEU A 9 -32.96 4.71 -2.50
CA LEU A 9 -33.16 4.03 -3.80
C LEU A 9 -34.24 2.95 -3.69
N GLN A 10 -34.25 2.18 -2.59
CA GLN A 10 -35.33 1.23 -2.33
C GLN A 10 -36.67 1.95 -2.11
N GLY A 11 -36.69 3.09 -1.42
CA GLY A 11 -37.90 3.89 -1.23
C GLY A 11 -38.48 4.41 -2.55
N LEU A 12 -37.62 4.91 -3.44
CA LEU A 12 -38.00 5.35 -4.79
C LEU A 12 -38.49 4.19 -5.66
N LEU A 13 -37.85 3.02 -5.57
CA LEU A 13 -38.28 1.81 -6.28
C LEU A 13 -39.66 1.34 -5.81
N LYS A 14 -39.93 1.33 -4.50
CA LYS A 14 -41.23 0.95 -3.93
C LYS A 14 -42.37 1.88 -4.37
N ARG A 15 -42.07 3.14 -4.68
CA ARG A 15 -43.02 4.14 -5.20
C ARG A 15 -43.06 4.20 -6.73
N ASP A 16 -42.40 3.26 -7.41
CA ASP A 16 -42.26 3.19 -8.86
C ASP A 16 -41.70 4.46 -9.54
N MET A 17 -40.90 5.24 -8.82
CA MET A 17 -40.30 6.49 -9.33
C MET A 17 -39.02 6.22 -10.14
N LYS A 18 -39.13 5.39 -11.18
CA LYS A 18 -37.99 4.93 -12.01
C LYS A 18 -37.22 6.08 -12.66
N HIS A 19 -37.90 7.15 -13.06
CA HIS A 19 -37.27 8.32 -13.67
C HIS A 19 -36.28 9.03 -12.73
N LEU A 20 -36.57 9.09 -11.43
CA LEU A 20 -35.66 9.65 -10.43
C LEU A 20 -34.47 8.72 -10.22
N LEU A 21 -34.70 7.41 -10.19
CA LEU A 21 -33.62 6.41 -10.11
C LEU A 21 -32.65 6.58 -11.30
N THR A 22 -33.16 6.63 -12.52
CA THR A 22 -32.34 6.87 -13.72
C THR A 22 -31.57 8.18 -13.64
N ARG A 23 -32.20 9.27 -13.19
CA ARG A 23 -31.52 10.57 -13.04
C ARG A 23 -30.41 10.54 -11.99
N ILE A 24 -30.64 9.87 -10.86
CA ILE A 24 -29.61 9.66 -9.83
C ILE A 24 -28.46 8.83 -10.40
N LEU A 25 -28.75 7.70 -11.06
CA LEU A 25 -27.73 6.84 -11.66
C LEU A 25 -26.93 7.55 -12.76
N LEU A 26 -27.56 8.47 -13.49
CA LEU A 26 -26.88 9.28 -14.50
C LEU A 26 -25.85 10.24 -13.88
N LEU A 27 -26.16 10.82 -12.72
CA LEU A 27 -25.29 11.75 -12.00
C LEU A 27 -24.12 11.06 -11.30
N LEU A 28 -24.19 9.75 -11.07
CA LEU A 28 -23.10 8.99 -10.47
C LEU A 28 -21.93 8.81 -11.46
N GLY A 29 -20.71 9.00 -10.95
CA GLY A 29 -19.49 8.66 -11.67
C GLY A 29 -19.34 7.15 -11.87
N ASP A 30 -18.49 6.75 -12.80
CA ASP A 30 -18.29 5.33 -13.15
C ASP A 30 -17.84 4.47 -11.95
N GLY A 31 -16.91 4.98 -11.13
CA GLY A 31 -16.45 4.29 -9.91
C GLY A 31 -17.52 4.18 -8.83
N ASP A 32 -18.34 5.22 -8.66
CA ASP A 32 -19.45 5.23 -7.70
C ASP A 32 -20.55 4.28 -8.14
N LEU A 33 -20.82 4.18 -9.44
CA LEU A 33 -21.81 3.27 -9.99
C LEU A 33 -21.44 1.80 -9.74
N VAL A 34 -20.16 1.45 -9.92
CA VAL A 34 -19.63 0.11 -9.57
C VAL A 34 -19.75 -0.16 -8.07
N SER A 35 -19.51 0.85 -7.25
CA SER A 35 -19.64 0.74 -5.79
C SER A 35 -21.10 0.56 -5.37
N CYS A 36 -22.02 1.34 -5.95
CA CYS A 36 -23.46 1.26 -5.72
C CYS A 36 -24.01 -0.14 -6.02
N LYS A 37 -23.54 -0.78 -7.10
CA LYS A 37 -23.92 -2.16 -7.45
C LYS A 37 -23.53 -3.20 -6.40
N LYS A 38 -22.54 -2.89 -5.55
CA LYS A 38 -22.03 -3.77 -4.48
C LYS A 38 -22.72 -3.53 -3.13
N VAL A 39 -23.44 -2.43 -2.96
CA VAL A 39 -24.10 -2.06 -1.68
C VAL A 39 -25.16 -3.07 -1.28
N SER A 40 -26.08 -3.43 -2.18
CA SER A 40 -27.14 -4.40 -1.88
C SER A 40 -27.68 -5.10 -3.12
N ARG A 41 -28.42 -6.21 -2.92
CA ARG A 41 -29.11 -6.92 -4.01
C ARG A 41 -30.18 -6.03 -4.66
N THR A 42 -30.84 -5.18 -3.90
CA THR A 42 -31.86 -4.25 -4.39
C THR A 42 -31.25 -3.18 -5.29
N TRP A 43 -30.13 -2.58 -4.86
CA TRP A 43 -29.43 -1.56 -5.65
C TRP A 43 -28.91 -2.13 -6.97
N ARG A 44 -28.39 -3.36 -6.92
CA ARG A 44 -28.01 -4.09 -8.14
C ARG A 44 -29.18 -4.29 -9.10
N LYS A 45 -30.37 -4.63 -8.59
CA LYS A 45 -31.57 -4.76 -9.43
C LYS A 45 -31.98 -3.43 -10.06
N ILE A 46 -31.90 -2.33 -9.30
CA ILE A 46 -32.17 -0.97 -9.80
C ILE A 46 -31.22 -0.62 -10.95
N ILE A 47 -29.92 -0.84 -10.77
CA ILE A 47 -28.91 -0.57 -11.81
C ILE A 47 -29.14 -1.47 -13.04
N SER A 48 -29.44 -2.75 -12.85
CA SER A 48 -29.77 -3.65 -13.96
C SER A 48 -31.07 -3.32 -14.68
N GLY A 49 -31.98 -2.57 -14.04
CA GLY A 49 -33.23 -2.10 -14.65
C GLY A 49 -33.06 -0.88 -15.55
N ASP A 50 -31.92 -0.19 -15.48
CA ASP A 50 -31.58 0.92 -16.36
C ASP A 50 -30.50 0.48 -17.36
N PRO A 51 -30.82 0.30 -18.65
CA PRO A 51 -29.87 -0.19 -19.65
C PRO A 51 -28.62 0.67 -19.79
N ARG A 52 -28.74 2.00 -19.63
CA ARG A 52 -27.61 2.93 -19.77
C ARG A 52 -26.68 2.82 -18.57
N ALA A 53 -27.24 2.83 -17.36
CA ALA A 53 -26.47 2.66 -16.15
C ALA A 53 -25.81 1.27 -16.10
N GLN A 54 -26.52 0.23 -16.51
CA GLN A 54 -25.99 -1.13 -16.55
C GLN A 54 -24.78 -1.23 -17.51
N ARG A 55 -24.87 -0.67 -18.72
CA ARG A 55 -23.78 -0.64 -19.69
C ARG A 55 -22.56 0.07 -19.13
N ARG A 56 -22.74 1.30 -18.61
CA ARG A 56 -21.66 2.08 -17.97
C ARG A 56 -21.00 1.32 -16.82
N CYS A 57 -21.81 0.67 -15.99
CA CYS A 57 -21.30 -0.10 -14.86
C CYS A 57 -20.45 -1.30 -15.32
N LYS A 58 -20.87 -2.01 -16.38
CA LYS A 58 -20.10 -3.13 -16.95
C LYS A 58 -18.78 -2.66 -17.57
N GLU A 59 -18.81 -1.57 -18.34
CA GLU A 59 -17.60 -0.98 -18.93
C GLU A 59 -16.63 -0.50 -17.85
N ALA A 60 -17.13 0.13 -16.80
CA ALA A 60 -16.31 0.55 -15.65
C ALA A 60 -15.70 -0.65 -14.91
N GLU A 61 -16.47 -1.72 -14.68
CA GLU A 61 -15.94 -2.97 -14.11
C GLU A 61 -14.85 -3.59 -14.98
N GLN A 62 -15.05 -3.60 -16.31
CA GLN A 62 -14.08 -4.14 -17.25
C GLN A 62 -12.79 -3.32 -17.27
N ARG A 63 -12.87 -1.99 -17.30
CA ARG A 63 -11.67 -1.11 -17.20
C ARG A 63 -10.90 -1.35 -15.91
N LEU A 64 -11.59 -1.58 -14.79
CA LEU A 64 -10.96 -1.93 -13.51
C LEU A 64 -10.32 -3.33 -13.55
N TRP A 65 -10.93 -4.29 -14.25
CA TRP A 65 -10.36 -5.61 -14.44
C TRP A 65 -9.12 -5.57 -15.33
N ASP A 66 -9.19 -4.90 -16.47
CA ASP A 66 -8.09 -4.77 -17.42
C ASP A 66 -6.91 -4.02 -16.79
N SER A 67 -7.17 -2.99 -15.98
CA SER A 67 -6.11 -2.28 -15.22
C SER A 67 -5.45 -3.19 -14.17
N ARG A 68 -6.16 -4.17 -13.63
CA ARG A 68 -5.58 -5.16 -12.69
C ARG A 68 -4.77 -6.24 -13.40
N GLN A 69 -5.12 -6.59 -14.63
CA GLN A 69 -4.41 -7.60 -15.42
C GLN A 69 -3.23 -7.03 -16.20
N ASN A 70 -3.37 -5.83 -16.76
CA ASN A 70 -2.37 -5.14 -17.56
C ASN A 70 -1.58 -4.09 -16.78
N GLY A 71 -1.97 -3.81 -15.53
CA GLY A 71 -1.15 -3.04 -14.61
C GLY A 71 0.17 -3.77 -14.38
N PRO A 72 1.31 -3.05 -14.23
CA PRO A 72 2.53 -3.67 -13.74
C PRO A 72 2.20 -4.51 -12.50
N LEU A 73 2.84 -5.67 -12.33
CA LEU A 73 2.75 -6.52 -11.12
C LEU A 73 3.31 -5.80 -9.87
N LEU A 74 2.89 -4.56 -9.63
CA LEU A 74 3.10 -3.81 -8.43
C LEU A 74 1.82 -3.98 -7.61
N THR A 75 1.93 -4.90 -6.67
CA THR A 75 0.95 -5.17 -5.63
C THR A 75 0.74 -3.93 -4.76
N ARG A 76 0.02 -2.90 -5.23
CA ARG A 76 -0.53 -1.78 -4.42
C ARG A 76 -1.09 -0.64 -5.30
N ASP A 77 -2.22 -0.85 -5.95
CA ASP A 77 -3.01 0.29 -6.45
C ASP A 77 -4.49 0.07 -6.18
N VAL A 78 -4.84 0.19 -4.90
CA VAL A 78 -6.19 0.55 -4.46
C VAL A 78 -6.04 1.77 -3.55
N ASN A 79 -5.78 2.94 -4.13
CA ASN A 79 -6.17 4.21 -3.53
C ASN A 79 -6.15 5.35 -4.58
N PRO A 80 -7.30 5.92 -4.99
CA PRO A 80 -7.35 6.96 -6.03
C PRO A 80 -6.94 8.37 -5.55
N SER A 81 -6.15 8.50 -4.47
CA SER A 81 -5.77 9.81 -3.92
C SER A 81 -4.35 9.84 -3.36
N ARG A 82 -3.35 9.90 -4.25
CA ARG A 82 -1.98 10.33 -3.89
C ARG A 82 -1.37 11.23 -4.96
N SER A 83 -2.02 12.35 -5.28
CA SER A 83 -1.32 13.48 -5.92
C SER A 83 -0.17 14.03 -5.04
N ALA A 84 -0.21 13.77 -3.74
CA ALA A 84 0.80 14.21 -2.77
C ALA A 84 2.14 13.44 -2.82
N PHE A 85 2.26 12.36 -3.61
CA PHE A 85 3.49 11.54 -3.64
C PHE A 85 4.09 11.31 -5.04
N SER A 86 3.57 11.98 -6.07
CA SER A 86 4.12 11.91 -7.43
C SER A 86 5.62 12.25 -7.49
N HIS A 87 6.05 13.20 -6.67
CA HIS A 87 7.46 13.60 -6.55
C HIS A 87 8.36 12.51 -5.92
N VAL A 88 7.81 11.64 -5.06
CA VAL A 88 8.56 10.54 -4.44
C VAL A 88 8.72 9.37 -5.42
N GLN A 89 7.72 9.15 -6.29
CA GLN A 89 7.78 8.15 -7.35
C GLN A 89 8.81 8.49 -8.44
N LEU A 90 9.08 9.78 -8.69
CA LEU A 90 10.09 10.20 -9.66
C LEU A 90 11.53 9.82 -9.23
N LEU A 91 11.81 9.82 -7.92
CA LEU A 91 13.11 9.41 -7.39
C LEU A 91 13.34 7.88 -7.41
N ALA A 92 12.27 7.09 -7.56
CA ALA A 92 12.36 5.64 -7.72
C ALA A 92 12.58 5.22 -9.19
N SER A 93 12.47 6.16 -10.14
CA SER A 93 12.54 5.91 -11.58
C SER A 93 13.92 6.18 -12.20
N ILE A 94 14.97 6.33 -11.38
CA ILE A 94 16.34 6.40 -11.93
C ILE A 94 16.65 5.03 -12.56
N PRO A 95 16.92 4.96 -13.88
CA PRO A 95 17.32 3.72 -14.51
C PRO A 95 18.69 3.34 -13.94
N ILE A 96 18.73 2.33 -13.08
CA ILE A 96 19.98 1.64 -12.78
C ILE A 96 20.40 0.96 -14.09
N GLN A 97 21.37 1.56 -14.76
CA GLN A 97 22.04 0.98 -15.91
C GLN A 97 22.50 -0.43 -15.52
N LYS A 98 21.89 -1.44 -16.14
CA LYS A 98 22.36 -2.82 -16.06
C LYS A 98 23.68 -2.88 -16.82
N PRO A 99 24.80 -3.31 -16.21
CA PRO A 99 25.92 -3.80 -17.00
C PRO A 99 25.47 -5.12 -17.65
N SER A 100 25.45 -5.13 -18.98
CA SER A 100 25.49 -6.35 -19.78
C SER A 100 26.75 -7.14 -19.37
N GLY A 101 26.60 -8.43 -19.10
CA GLY A 101 27.70 -9.26 -18.62
C GLY A 101 27.28 -10.70 -18.37
N GLN A 102 27.21 -11.45 -19.47
CA GLN A 102 27.55 -12.87 -19.61
C GLN A 102 26.70 -13.91 -18.84
N ASP A 103 26.07 -14.76 -19.66
CA ASP A 103 25.79 -16.15 -19.33
C ASP A 103 26.96 -16.80 -18.59
N GLN A 104 26.71 -17.27 -17.37
CA GLN A 104 27.30 -18.52 -16.88
C GLN A 104 26.27 -19.28 -16.05
N THR A 105 25.90 -20.42 -16.60
CA THR A 105 25.25 -21.56 -15.97
C THR A 105 25.76 -21.83 -14.55
N SER A 106 24.94 -21.56 -13.53
CA SER A 106 24.98 -22.33 -12.28
C SER A 106 23.69 -22.15 -11.50
N SER A 107 22.91 -23.23 -11.45
CA SER A 107 21.84 -23.54 -10.48
C SER A 107 21.00 -22.35 -10.01
N ARG A 108 19.90 -22.04 -10.72
CA ARG A 108 18.84 -21.14 -10.22
C ARG A 108 18.13 -21.78 -9.03
N LYS A 109 18.75 -21.77 -7.85
CA LYS A 109 18.01 -21.90 -6.61
C LYS A 109 17.07 -20.70 -6.54
N SER A 110 15.77 -20.96 -6.39
CA SER A 110 14.79 -19.89 -6.13
C SER A 110 15.31 -19.03 -4.97
N ARG A 111 15.21 -17.70 -5.07
CA ARG A 111 15.62 -16.77 -4.00
C ARG A 111 15.03 -17.21 -2.65
N PHE A 112 13.80 -17.72 -2.65
CA PHE A 112 13.17 -18.30 -1.47
C PHE A 112 14.01 -19.43 -0.83
N ARG A 113 14.54 -20.36 -1.63
CA ARG A 113 15.41 -21.44 -1.15
C ARG A 113 16.74 -20.91 -0.59
N GLU A 114 17.31 -19.88 -1.19
CA GLU A 114 18.53 -19.23 -0.68
C GLU A 114 18.29 -18.62 0.72
N PHE A 115 17.15 -17.95 0.91
CA PHE A 115 16.76 -17.44 2.23
C PHE A 115 16.48 -18.56 3.23
N GLN A 116 15.86 -19.66 2.79
CA GLN A 116 15.57 -20.81 3.64
C GLN A 116 16.84 -21.54 4.09
N GLU A 117 17.78 -21.79 3.16
CA GLU A 117 19.08 -22.43 3.43
C GLU A 117 19.93 -21.61 4.39
N ILE A 118 19.93 -20.27 4.27
CA ILE A 118 20.68 -19.42 5.19
C ILE A 118 19.92 -19.23 6.50
N GLY A 119 18.58 -19.21 6.46
CA GLY A 119 17.72 -19.06 7.63
C GLY A 119 17.90 -20.17 8.65
N SER A 120 18.15 -21.40 8.20
CA SER A 120 18.44 -22.53 9.09
C SER A 120 19.80 -22.42 9.81
N THR A 121 20.71 -21.59 9.32
CA THR A 121 22.07 -21.39 9.88
C THR A 121 22.22 -20.07 10.64
N VAL A 122 21.16 -19.26 10.71
CA VAL A 122 21.17 -17.97 11.42
C VAL A 122 21.03 -18.22 12.92
N ARG A 123 21.79 -17.48 13.73
CA ARG A 123 21.73 -17.59 15.19
C ARG A 123 20.45 -16.95 15.71
N GLN A 124 19.99 -17.35 16.90
CA GLN A 124 18.75 -16.82 17.49
C GLN A 124 18.76 -15.30 17.71
N ASP A 125 19.95 -14.72 17.90
CA ASP A 125 20.19 -13.29 18.09
C ASP A 125 20.36 -12.50 16.78
N GLU A 126 20.32 -13.19 15.64
CA GLU A 126 20.44 -12.62 14.30
C GLU A 126 19.17 -12.86 13.48
N GLY A 127 18.96 -12.04 12.44
CA GLY A 127 17.85 -12.20 11.49
C GLY A 127 18.33 -12.10 10.05
N LEU A 128 17.43 -12.40 9.11
CA LEU A 128 17.69 -12.22 7.69
C LEU A 128 16.83 -11.10 7.11
N LYS A 129 17.46 -10.25 6.29
CA LYS A 129 16.79 -9.22 5.49
C LYS A 129 17.32 -9.26 4.06
N PRO A 130 16.54 -8.83 3.05
CA PRO A 130 17.06 -8.71 1.69
C PRO A 130 18.11 -7.61 1.59
N CYS A 131 19.22 -7.92 0.91
CA CYS A 131 20.26 -6.96 0.56
C CYS A 131 19.69 -5.90 -0.41
N ARG A 132 20.01 -4.63 -0.19
CA ARG A 132 19.54 -3.53 -1.07
C ARG A 132 20.16 -3.54 -2.45
N VAL A 133 21.38 -4.06 -2.58
CA VAL A 133 22.14 -4.04 -3.83
C VAL A 133 21.72 -5.20 -4.74
N CYS A 134 21.64 -6.42 -4.19
CA CYS A 134 21.43 -7.62 -5.00
C CYS A 134 20.19 -8.46 -4.62
N GLY A 135 19.49 -8.10 -3.54
CA GLY A 135 18.33 -8.86 -3.06
C GLY A 135 18.65 -10.20 -2.39
N SER A 136 19.92 -10.58 -2.28
CA SER A 136 20.37 -11.78 -1.58
C SER A 136 20.14 -11.67 -0.06
N PRO A 137 20.03 -12.79 0.67
CA PRO A 137 19.94 -12.77 2.13
C PRO A 137 21.13 -12.02 2.75
N ALA A 138 20.82 -11.10 3.66
CA ALA A 138 21.78 -10.39 4.48
C ALA A 138 21.52 -10.69 5.95
N ARG A 139 22.55 -11.15 6.66
CA ARG A 139 22.49 -11.38 8.10
C ARG A 139 22.49 -10.05 8.82
N PHE A 140 21.48 -9.84 9.65
CA PHE A 140 21.27 -8.64 10.42
C PHE A 140 21.43 -8.94 11.91
N SER A 141 22.32 -8.20 12.57
CA SER A 141 22.44 -8.18 14.03
C SER A 141 21.82 -6.89 14.57
N PRO A 142 20.75 -6.97 15.39
CA PRO A 142 20.15 -5.81 16.03
C PRO A 142 21.07 -5.15 17.04
N ALA A 143 21.88 -5.93 17.78
CA ALA A 143 22.83 -5.42 18.76
C ALA A 143 23.89 -4.49 18.13
N ALA A 144 24.38 -4.85 16.93
CA ALA A 144 25.35 -4.05 16.19
C ALA A 144 24.71 -3.06 15.20
N CYS A 145 23.37 -3.03 15.09
CA CYS A 145 22.64 -2.28 14.06
C CYS A 145 23.21 -2.47 12.63
N ARG A 146 23.70 -3.69 12.34
CA ARG A 146 24.51 -4.02 11.17
C ARG A 146 23.87 -5.15 10.38
N ALA A 147 23.68 -4.96 9.08
CA ALA A 147 23.30 -6.02 8.16
C ALA A 147 24.38 -6.24 7.10
N ALA A 148 24.83 -7.49 6.94
CA ALA A 148 25.87 -7.88 5.99
C ALA A 148 25.33 -8.91 4.99
N CYS A 149 25.49 -8.63 3.70
CA CYS A 149 25.09 -9.54 2.63
C CYS A 149 25.93 -10.83 2.70
N THR A 150 25.28 -12.00 2.65
CA THR A 150 25.99 -13.29 2.68
C THR A 150 26.62 -13.66 1.34
N ARG A 151 26.14 -13.07 0.24
CA ARG A 151 26.69 -13.28 -1.10
C ARG A 151 28.09 -12.66 -1.22
N ARG A 152 29.11 -13.51 -1.44
CA ARG A 152 30.53 -13.12 -1.56
C ARG A 152 30.80 -12.04 -2.61
N SER A 153 30.06 -12.07 -3.73
CA SER A 153 30.22 -11.07 -4.80
C SER A 153 29.61 -9.70 -4.49
N CYS A 154 28.74 -9.60 -3.49
CA CYS A 154 28.15 -8.33 -3.06
C CYS A 154 28.87 -7.77 -1.84
N GLY A 155 29.06 -8.58 -0.78
CA GLY A 155 29.79 -8.19 0.44
C GLY A 155 29.28 -6.92 1.15
N PHE A 156 28.17 -6.34 0.70
CA PHE A 156 27.72 -5.03 1.15
C PHE A 156 27.25 -5.09 2.60
N VAL A 157 27.71 -4.13 3.40
CA VAL A 157 27.35 -3.99 4.80
C VAL A 157 26.62 -2.66 4.98
N CYS A 158 25.37 -2.73 5.47
CA CYS A 158 24.57 -1.56 5.75
C CYS A 158 24.23 -1.42 7.23
N CYS A 159 24.01 -0.17 7.65
CA CYS A 159 23.39 0.14 8.92
C CYS A 159 21.88 -0.12 8.80
N THR A 160 21.28 -0.76 9.80
CA THR A 160 19.84 -1.06 9.77
C THR A 160 18.94 0.05 10.23
N LEU A 161 19.52 1.08 10.84
CA LEU A 161 18.83 2.31 11.20
C LEU A 161 18.71 3.18 9.95
N CYS A 162 19.83 3.71 9.44
CA CYS A 162 19.85 4.62 8.29
C CYS A 162 19.83 3.96 6.93
N GLN A 163 19.95 2.63 6.87
CA GLN A 163 19.86 1.88 5.63
C GLN A 163 21.00 2.17 4.61
N ALA A 164 21.95 3.02 4.99
CA ALA A 164 23.15 3.38 4.24
C ALA A 164 24.33 2.46 4.59
N GLN A 165 25.50 2.74 4.03
CA GLN A 165 26.75 2.03 4.35
C GLN A 165 26.99 2.01 5.86
N TYR A 166 27.40 0.85 6.38
CA TYR A 166 27.66 0.70 7.80
C TYR A 166 28.79 1.63 8.26
N HIS A 167 28.52 2.35 9.33
CA HIS A 167 29.36 3.45 9.79
C HIS A 167 29.98 3.19 11.18
N GLY A 168 29.94 1.94 11.65
CA GLY A 168 30.55 1.53 12.92
C GLY A 168 29.99 2.32 14.10
N SER A 169 30.89 2.83 14.93
CA SER A 169 30.58 3.65 16.11
C SER A 169 30.23 5.11 15.78
N SER A 170 30.33 5.55 14.52
CA SER A 170 29.95 6.92 14.16
C SER A 170 28.44 7.11 14.28
N ALA A 171 28.02 8.33 14.61
CA ALA A 171 26.61 8.65 14.82
C ALA A 171 25.78 8.37 13.55
N CYS A 172 24.71 7.61 13.72
CA CYS A 172 23.77 7.37 12.63
C CYS A 172 23.08 8.67 12.23
N ARG A 173 23.12 9.06 10.95
CA ARG A 173 22.51 10.32 10.47
C ARG A 173 21.00 10.39 10.65
N LEU A 174 20.31 9.25 10.81
CA LEU A 174 18.89 9.22 11.21
C LEU A 174 18.66 9.46 12.71
N GLY A 175 19.73 9.55 13.51
CA GLY A 175 19.70 9.72 14.97
C GLY A 175 19.64 11.17 15.46
N VAL A 176 19.67 12.18 14.59
CA VAL A 176 19.54 13.60 14.99
C VAL A 176 18.07 14.06 14.98
N SER A 177 17.18 13.25 15.55
CA SER A 177 15.87 13.73 15.97
C SER A 177 15.35 12.87 17.11
N ARG A 178 15.93 13.09 18.29
CA ARG A 178 15.29 12.87 19.58
C ARG A 178 16.05 13.69 20.61
N ASN A 179 15.66 14.96 20.74
CA ASN A 179 15.83 15.64 22.02
C ASN A 179 15.08 14.80 23.07
N PRO A 180 15.73 14.34 24.15
CA PRO A 180 15.05 13.63 25.24
C PRO A 180 14.03 14.49 26.00
N GLY A 181 13.95 15.80 25.71
CA GLY A 181 13.10 16.77 26.41
C GLY A 181 11.88 17.28 25.64
N GLN A 182 11.55 16.74 24.46
CA GLN A 182 10.32 17.12 23.74
C GLN A 182 9.56 15.88 23.27
N SER A 183 9.09 15.09 24.23
CA SER A 183 7.83 14.38 24.01
C SER A 183 6.74 15.45 23.89
N LYS A 184 6.28 15.74 22.65
CA LYS A 184 4.90 16.20 22.52
C LYS A 184 4.06 15.10 23.19
N PRO A 185 3.36 15.37 24.30
CA PRO A 185 2.62 14.33 24.97
C PRO A 185 1.62 13.80 23.93
N CYS A 186 1.65 12.48 23.75
CA CYS A 186 0.57 11.78 23.08
C CYS A 186 -0.73 12.35 23.65
N LEU A 187 -1.56 12.97 22.81
CA LEU A 187 -2.85 13.51 23.26
C LEU A 187 -3.70 12.31 23.62
N LEU A 188 -3.59 11.88 24.87
CA LEU A 188 -4.42 10.85 25.46
C LEU A 188 -5.87 11.29 25.27
N VAL A 189 -6.66 10.37 24.71
CA VAL A 189 -8.11 10.52 24.60
C VAL A 189 -8.64 10.86 25.99
N GLY A 190 -9.27 12.04 26.12
CA GLY A 190 -9.79 12.55 27.39
C GLY A 190 -8.92 13.62 28.09
N SER A 191 -7.75 13.97 27.57
CA SER A 191 -6.95 15.10 28.07
C SER A 191 -7.71 16.43 27.99
N ALA A 192 -7.38 17.40 28.86
CA ALA A 192 -8.03 18.71 28.89
C ALA A 192 -7.97 19.44 27.53
N GLN A 193 -6.89 19.22 26.79
CA GLN A 193 -6.69 19.81 25.46
C GLN A 193 -7.52 19.10 24.37
N SER A 194 -7.66 17.77 24.44
CA SER A 194 -8.60 17.00 23.60
C SER A 194 -10.05 17.44 23.84
N LYS A 195 -10.47 17.58 25.12
CA LYS A 195 -11.82 18.02 25.48
C LYS A 195 -12.12 19.46 25.06
N ARG A 196 -11.15 20.37 25.11
CA ARG A 196 -11.31 21.75 24.62
C ARG A 196 -11.47 21.83 23.11
N ASN A 197 -10.84 20.93 22.35
CA ASN A 197 -10.95 20.91 20.90
C ASN A 197 -12.30 20.37 20.42
N VAL A 198 -12.87 19.39 21.12
CA VAL A 198 -14.21 18.85 20.81
C VAL A 198 -15.32 19.87 21.10
N ARG A 199 -15.14 20.77 22.08
CA ARG A 199 -16.09 21.85 22.39
C ARG A 199 -16.11 22.99 21.37
N ARG A 200 -15.18 23.00 20.40
CA ARG A 200 -15.07 24.04 19.36
C ARG A 200 -15.60 23.58 17.99
N LEU A 201 -16.13 22.35 17.91
CA LEU A 201 -16.94 21.84 16.81
C LEU A 201 -18.42 21.96 17.21
#